data_AF-A0A4Y8AFM0-F1
#
_entry.id   AF-A0A4Y8AFM0-F1
#
_cell.length_a   1.000
_cell.length_b   1.000
_cell.length_c   1.000
_cell.angle_alpha   90.00
_cell.angle_beta   90.00
_cell.angle_gamma   90.00
#
_symmetry.space_group_name_H-M   'P 1'
#
loop_
_entity.id
_entity.type
_entity.pdbx_description
1 polymer ?
#
loop_
_entity_poly.entity_id
_entity_poly.type
_entity_poly.pdbx_seq_one_letter_code
_entity_poly.pdbx_strand_id
1 'polypeptide(L)' 'MAEIMISNKDWERIKIKVQRKYNHLTDEQLQYTEGQEESLITRLMELVNRDRRYVVFTLTKALMNMDTNRL' A
#
# COMPACT_ATOMS: atom_id res chain seq x y z
N MET A 1 -16.76 -2.78 1.23
CA MET A 1 -16.32 -1.59 0.46
C MET A 1 -14.96 -1.22 1.01
N ALA A 2 -13.98 -1.03 0.13
CA ALA A 2 -12.66 -0.58 0.55
C ALA A 2 -12.76 0.77 1.25
N GLU A 3 -12.10 0.89 2.39
CA GLU A 3 -12.04 2.11 3.21
C GLU A 3 -11.20 3.22 2.54
N ILE A 4 -10.48 2.86 1.48
CA ILE A 4 -9.60 3.72 0.68
C ILE A 4 -9.75 3.35 -0.79
N MET A 5 -9.51 4.33 -1.67
CA MET A 5 -9.40 4.13 -3.11
C MET A 5 -7.97 4.46 -3.54
N ILE A 6 -7.36 3.58 -4.32
CA ILE A 6 -5.98 3.76 -4.79
C ILE A 6 -5.99 3.63 -6.31
N SER A 7 -5.69 4.71 -7.02
CA SER A 7 -5.51 4.60 -8.47
C SER A 7 -4.23 3.83 -8.80
N ASN A 8 -4.18 3.20 -9.97
CA ASN A 8 -2.94 2.52 -10.41
C ASN A 8 -1.72 3.47 -10.41
N LYS A 9 -1.93 4.74 -10.78
CA LYS A 9 -0.89 5.77 -10.78
C LYS A 9 -0.35 6.06 -9.37
N ASP A 10 -1.24 6.13 -8.38
CA ASP A 10 -0.86 6.38 -7.00
C ASP A 10 -0.16 5.16 -6.40
N TRP A 11 -0.62 3.96 -6.77
CA TRP A 11 0.00 2.71 -6.32
C TRP A 11 1.47 2.60 -6.70
N GLU A 12 1.85 2.96 -7.93
CA GLU A 12 3.28 2.93 -8.34
C GLU A 12 4.18 3.72 -7.38
N ARG A 13 3.68 4.86 -6.88
CA ARG A 13 4.42 5.68 -5.90
C ARG A 13 4.36 5.09 -4.49
N ILE A 14 3.21 4.59 -4.08
CA ILE A 14 3.01 3.99 -2.75
C ILE A 14 3.84 2.71 -2.61
N LYS A 15 3.88 1.87 -3.66
CA LYS A 15 4.65 0.63 -3.72
C LYS A 15 6.11 0.87 -3.37
N ILE A 16 6.74 1.90 -3.94
CA ILE A 16 8.12 2.29 -3.61
C ILE A 16 8.25 2.61 -2.11
N LYS A 17 7.30 3.35 -1.52
CA LYS A 17 7.32 3.67 -0.08
C LYS A 17 7.12 2.43 0.80
N VAL A 18 6.23 1.52 0.38
CA VAL A 18 5.99 0.24 1.05
C VAL A 18 7.26 -0.61 1.01
N GLN A 19 7.95 -0.72 -0.13
CA GLN A 19 9.20 -1.45 -0.28
C GLN A 19 10.35 -0.84 0.53
N ARG A 20 10.45 0.50 0.60
CA ARG A 20 11.44 1.16 1.47
C ARG A 20 11.22 0.82 2.95
N LYS A 21 9.96 0.69 3.37
CA LYS A 21 9.60 0.34 4.76
C LYS A 21 9.75 -1.17 5.03
N TYR A 22 9.43 -1.99 4.04
CA TYR A 22 9.45 -3.45 4.11
C TYR A 22 10.32 -3.98 2.96
N ASN A 23 11.63 -3.89 3.15
CA ASN A 23 12.64 -4.22 2.14
C ASN A 23 12.64 -5.69 1.66
N HIS A 24 11.90 -6.57 2.33
CA HIS A 24 11.75 -7.98 1.97
C HIS A 24 10.55 -8.23 1.04
N LEU A 25 9.66 -7.24 0.82
CA LEU A 25 8.50 -7.40 -0.04
C LEU A 25 8.88 -7.27 -1.51
N THR A 26 8.49 -8.26 -2.31
CA THR A 26 8.78 -8.29 -3.75
C THR A 26 7.70 -7.62 -4.58
N ASP A 27 8.03 -7.33 -5.83
CA ASP A 27 7.12 -6.77 -6.80
C ASP A 27 5.91 -7.69 -7.08
N GLU A 28 6.12 -9.00 -7.11
CA GLU A 28 5.03 -9.97 -7.30
C GLU A 28 4.05 -9.95 -6.14
N GLN A 29 4.55 -9.86 -4.91
CA GLN A 29 3.72 -9.80 -3.71
C GLN A 29 2.88 -8.51 -3.66
N LEU A 30 3.43 -7.41 -4.19
CA LEU A 30 2.82 -6.07 -4.23
C LEU A 30 2.03 -5.79 -5.51
N GLN A 31 1.67 -6.82 -6.28
CA GLN A 31 0.77 -6.66 -7.42
C GLN A 31 -0.60 -6.15 -6.97
N TYR A 32 -1.06 -5.10 -7.67
CA TYR A 32 -2.32 -4.43 -7.41
C TYR A 32 -2.93 -3.96 -8.72
N THR A 33 -4.26 -3.94 -8.76
CA THR A 33 -5.03 -3.31 -9.82
C THR A 33 -6.16 -2.53 -9.16
N GLU A 34 -6.42 -1.33 -9.66
CA GLU A 34 -7.51 -0.46 -9.20
C GLU A 34 -8.84 -1.21 -9.09
N GLY A 35 -9.52 -1.04 -7.94
CA GLY A 35 -10.72 -1.81 -7.58
C GLY A 35 -10.44 -3.10 -6.80
N GLN A 36 -9.17 -3.47 -6.56
CA GLN A 36 -8.77 -4.62 -5.75
C GLN A 36 -8.18 -4.24 -4.38
N GLU A 37 -8.55 -3.08 -3.83
CA GLU A 37 -7.97 -2.55 -2.58
C GLU A 37 -8.17 -3.51 -1.41
N GLU A 38 -9.32 -4.18 -1.32
CA GLU A 38 -9.58 -5.19 -0.29
C GLU A 38 -8.59 -6.37 -0.32
N SER A 39 -8.29 -6.85 -1.53
CA SER A 39 -7.34 -7.94 -1.74
C SER A 39 -5.92 -7.49 -1.37
N LEU A 40 -5.54 -6.28 -1.78
CA LEU A 40 -4.27 -5.68 -1.41
C LEU A 40 -4.13 -5.51 0.10
N ILE A 41 -5.13 -4.97 0.78
CA ILE A 41 -5.12 -4.77 2.24
C ILE A 41 -4.95 -6.12 2.94
N THR A 42 -5.74 -7.12 2.56
CA THR A 42 -5.68 -8.46 3.16
C THR A 42 -4.31 -9.10 2.97
N ARG A 43 -3.77 -9.04 1.75
CA ARG A 43 -2.43 -9.56 1.45
C ARG A 43 -1.34 -8.84 2.25
N LEU A 44 -1.41 -7.51 2.33
CA LEU A 44 -0.44 -6.73 3.10
C LEU A 44 -0.52 -7.04 4.60
N MET A 45 -1.71 -7.29 5.16
CA MET A 45 -1.87 -7.71 6.55
C MET A 45 -1.06 -8.98 6.85
N GLU A 46 -1.15 -9.98 5.96
CA GLU A 46 -0.40 -11.23 6.06
C GLU A 46 1.10 -11.01 5.88
N LEU A 47 1.49 -10.30 4.82
CA LEU A 47 2.89 -10.07 4.46
C LEU A 47 3.67 -9.29 5.53
N VAL A 48 3.05 -8.26 6.14
CA VAL A 48 3.71 -7.42 7.15
C VAL A 48 3.39 -7.84 8.59
N ASN A 49 2.57 -8.89 8.75
CA ASN A 49 2.05 -9.37 10.03
C ASN A 49 1.47 -8.22 10.88
N ARG A 50 0.47 -7.51 10.33
CA ARG A 50 -0.21 -6.38 10.98
C ARG A 50 -1.71 -6.45 10.77
N ASP A 51 -2.45 -5.78 11.63
CA ASP A 51 -3.90 -5.69 11.50
C ASP A 51 -4.32 -4.79 10.33
N ARG A 52 -5.59 -4.94 9.95
CA ARG A 52 -6.20 -4.16 8.87
C ARG A 52 -6.06 -2.66 9.11
N ARG A 53 -6.31 -2.22 10.35
CA ARG A 53 -6.28 -0.80 10.73
C ARG A 53 -4.92 -0.18 10.47
N TYR A 54 -3.84 -0.88 10.80
CA TYR A 54 -2.48 -0.43 10.58
C TYR A 54 -2.14 -0.35 9.08
N VAL A 55 -2.56 -1.35 8.31
CA VAL A 55 -2.34 -1.39 6.86
C VAL A 55 -3.08 -0.26 6.17
N VAL A 56 -4.38 -0.11 6.43
CA VAL A 56 -5.21 1.00 5.90
C VAL A 56 -4.60 2.33 6.29
N PHE A 57 -4.28 2.55 7.57
CA PHE A 57 -3.62 3.77 8.03
C PHE A 57 -2.31 4.06 7.27
N THR A 58 -1.48 3.04 7.04
CA THR A 58 -0.22 3.19 6.33
C THR A 58 -0.44 3.60 4.87
N LEU A 59 -1.41 2.97 4.20
CA LEU A 59 -1.77 3.29 2.82
C LEU A 59 -2.37 4.69 2.70
N THR A 60 -3.32 5.06 3.58
CA THR A 60 -3.88 6.42 3.66
C THR A 60 -2.80 7.46 3.90
N LYS A 61 -1.87 7.19 4.83
CA LYS A 61 -0.76 8.09 5.11
C LYS A 61 0.17 8.22 3.90
N ALA A 62 0.41 7.15 3.16
CA ALA A 62 1.22 7.19 1.94
C ALA A 62 0.55 7.99 0.81
N LEU A 63 -0.77 7.83 0.66
CA LEU A 63 -1.61 8.61 -0.26
C LEU A 63 -1.55 10.11 0.05
N MET A 64 -1.75 10.49 1.32
CA MET A 64 -1.75 11.91 1.72
C MET A 64 -0.37 12.57 1.63
N ASN A 65 0.72 11.79 1.77
CA ASN A 65 2.09 12.31 1.75
C ASN A 65 2.79 12.08 0.40
N MET A 66 2.04 12.03 -0.71
CA MET A 66 2.65 11.88 -2.04
C MET A 66 3.57 13.05 -2.39
N ASP A 67 3.20 14.27 -2.00
CA ASP A 67 3.92 15.49 -2.37
C ASP A 67 5.01 15.90 -1.36
N THR A 68 5.03 15.32 -0.16
CA THR A 68 5.85 15.80 0.97
C THR A 68 7.16 15.05 1.21
N ASN A 69 7.49 14.00 0.46
CA ASN A 69 8.77 13.29 0.65
C ASN A 69 9.76 13.56 -0.48
N ARG A 70 10.81 14.34 -0.15
CA ARG A 70 12.11 14.31 -0.84
C ARG A 70 12.50 12.85 -1.11
N LEU A 71 12.70 12.53 -2.40
CA LEU A 71 13.03 11.20 -2.90
C LEU A 71 14.41 10.74 -2.44
#